data_AF-X1ED85-F1
#
_entry.id   AF-X1ED85-F1
#
_cell.length_a   1.000
_cell.length_b   1.000
_cell.length_c   1.000
_cell.angle_alpha   90.00
_cell.angle_beta   90.00
_cell.angle_gamma   90.00
#
_symmetry.space_group_name_H-M   'P 1'
#
loop_
_entity.id
_entity.type
_entity.pdbx_description
1 polymer ?
#
loop_
_entity_poly.entity_id
_entity_poly.type
_entity_poly.pdbx_seq_one_letter_code
_entity_poly.pdbx_strand_id
1 'polypeptide(L)'
;MRSREMTLVSKTIKINLEHEKWLEFHPEINFSEWVRKKMDDSIERERSNIGKRKIKAIIVAAGHDKRLGSLNDNLPKCMLDVKGKTIIERQIENLRGCGIDDIIIVKGYKQEIINISNAKYYINPGF
;
A
#
# COMPACT_ATOMS: atom_id res chain seq x y z
N MET A 1 16.37 26.86 1.82
CA MET A 1 15.11 26.48 2.51
C MET A 1 14.03 26.27 1.46
N ARG A 2 13.57 25.03 1.23
CA ARG A 2 12.41 24.77 0.36
C ARG A 2 11.15 24.95 1.21
N SER A 3 10.36 25.98 0.91
CA SER A 3 9.03 26.18 1.49
C SER A 3 8.17 24.95 1.19
N ARG A 4 7.56 24.34 2.21
CA ARG A 4 6.55 23.30 2.03
C ARG A 4 5.21 24.01 1.83
N GLU A 5 4.62 23.89 0.65
CA GLU A 5 3.21 24.24 0.46
C GLU A 5 2.35 23.40 1.43
N MET A 6 1.54 24.09 2.24
CA MET A 6 0.47 23.46 3.02
C MET A 6 -0.74 23.32 2.11
N THR A 7 -0.87 22.17 1.43
CA THR A 7 -2.10 21.84 0.71
C THR A 7 -3.20 21.54 1.72
N LEU A 8 -4.25 22.38 1.76
CA LEU A 8 -5.43 22.15 2.58
C LEU A 8 -6.28 21.05 1.91
N VAL A 9 -6.27 19.83 2.45
CA VAL A 9 -7.14 18.74 1.98
C VAL A 9 -8.37 18.69 2.88
N SER A 10 -9.54 19.08 2.36
CA SER A 10 -10.81 18.89 3.07
C SER A 10 -11.27 17.44 2.89
N LYS A 11 -11.71 16.81 3.99
CA LYS A 11 -12.23 15.43 3.98
C LYS A 11 -13.55 15.39 4.74
N THR A 12 -14.60 14.89 4.11
CA THR A 12 -15.89 14.65 4.77
C THR A 12 -15.80 13.38 5.63
N ILE A 13 -16.14 13.49 6.90
CA ILE A 13 -16.19 12.37 7.85
C ILE A 13 -17.66 12.03 8.10
N LYS A 14 -18.08 10.81 7.76
CA LYS A 14 -19.41 10.31 8.12
C LYS A 14 -19.35 9.72 9.53
N ILE A 15 -20.29 10.12 10.35
CA ILE A 15 -20.44 9.67 11.74
C ILE A 15 -21.74 8.87 11.81
N ASN A 16 -21.69 7.66 12.37
CA ASN A 16 -22.90 6.89 12.62
C ASN A 16 -23.43 7.25 14.01
N LEU A 17 -24.67 7.72 14.07
CA LEU A 17 -25.35 8.14 15.29
C LEU A 17 -26.51 7.19 15.56
N GLU A 18 -26.25 6.13 16.32
CA GLU A 18 -27.28 5.18 16.72
C GLU A 18 -27.97 5.68 17.99
N HIS A 19 -29.13 6.33 17.81
CA HIS A 19 -29.87 7.01 18.88
C HIS A 19 -30.32 6.05 20.01
N GLU A 20 -30.74 4.84 19.67
CA GLU A 20 -31.14 3.81 20.65
C GLU A 20 -29.98 3.42 21.57
N LYS A 21 -28.77 3.29 21.04
CA LYS A 21 -27.57 3.01 21.84
C LYS A 21 -27.18 4.16 22.77
N TRP A 22 -27.52 5.40 22.42
CA TRP A 22 -27.28 6.54 23.33
C TRP A 22 -28.21 6.48 24.55
N LEU A 23 -29.50 6.18 24.33
CA LEU A 23 -30.49 6.03 25.41
C LEU A 23 -30.14 4.92 26.39
N GLU A 24 -29.57 3.80 25.91
CA GLU A 24 -29.18 2.66 26.74
C GLU A 24 -27.92 2.91 27.57
N PHE A 25 -26.92 3.62 27.02
CA PHE A 25 -25.58 3.69 27.62
C PHE A 25 -25.25 5.00 28.34
N HIS A 26 -25.91 6.11 28.02
CA HIS A 26 -25.52 7.43 28.54
C HIS A 26 -26.71 8.40 28.78
N PRO A 27 -27.72 8.04 29.60
CA PRO A 27 -28.82 8.97 29.94
C PRO A 27 -28.34 10.23 30.67
N GLU A 28 -27.14 10.21 31.26
CA GLU A 28 -26.53 11.31 32.01
C GLU A 28 -25.89 12.40 31.14
N ILE A 29 -25.63 12.14 29.85
CA ILE A 29 -24.97 13.07 28.93
C ILE A 29 -25.98 13.58 27.92
N ASN A 30 -26.10 14.90 27.74
CA ASN A 30 -27.03 15.47 26.75
C ASN A 30 -26.72 14.96 25.32
N PHE A 31 -27.77 14.66 24.53
CA PHE A 31 -27.60 14.16 23.16
C PHE A 31 -26.66 15.02 22.31
N SER A 32 -26.73 16.35 22.43
CA SER A 32 -25.85 17.27 21.68
C SER A 32 -24.38 17.17 22.10
N GLU A 33 -24.10 16.95 23.38
CA GLU A 33 -22.75 16.72 23.88
C GLU A 33 -22.21 15.36 23.42
N TRP A 34 -23.07 14.34 23.41
CA TRP A 34 -22.73 13.04 22.88
C TRP A 34 -22.41 13.10 21.37
N VAL A 35 -23.22 13.81 20.58
CA VAL A 35 -22.93 14.03 19.15
C VAL A 35 -21.60 14.74 18.96
N ARG A 36 -21.32 15.81 19.73
CA ARG A 36 -20.02 16.52 19.68
C ARG A 36 -18.86 15.59 19.98
N LYS A 37 -18.95 14.81 21.06
CA LYS A 37 -17.91 13.83 21.44
C LYS A 37 -17.66 12.81 20.33
N LYS A 38 -18.71 12.24 19.72
CA LYS A 38 -18.57 11.31 18.60
C LYS A 38 -17.90 11.96 17.38
N MET A 39 -18.17 13.23 17.15
CA MET A 39 -17.59 14.01 16.06
C MET A 39 -16.10 14.28 16.31
N ASP A 40 -15.74 14.72 17.51
CA ASP A 40 -14.36 14.96 17.93
C ASP A 40 -13.52 13.66 17.88
N ASP A 41 -14.02 12.56 18.46
CA ASP A 41 -13.36 11.25 18.39
C ASP A 41 -13.09 10.81 16.93
N SER A 42 -14.01 11.15 16.02
CA SER A 42 -13.91 10.78 14.60
C SER A 42 -12.91 11.67 13.85
N ILE A 43 -12.87 12.96 14.17
CA ILE A 43 -11.86 13.90 13.67
C ILE A 43 -10.47 13.49 14.16
N GLU A 44 -10.31 13.14 15.44
CA GLU A 44 -9.04 12.70 16.00
C GLU A 44 -8.56 11.39 15.37
N ARG A 45 -9.45 10.40 15.21
CA ARG A 45 -9.12 9.16 14.48
C ARG A 45 -8.62 9.46 13.07
N GLU A 46 -9.31 10.32 12.33
CA GLU A 46 -8.91 10.67 10.97
C GLU A 46 -7.61 11.47 10.92
N ARG A 47 -7.42 12.45 11.80
CA ARG A 47 -6.14 13.16 11.98
C ARG A 47 -5.00 12.20 12.28
N SER A 48 -5.23 11.21 13.13
CA SER A 48 -4.23 10.20 13.45
C SER A 48 -3.90 9.29 12.25
N ASN A 49 -4.80 9.17 11.28
CA ASN A 49 -4.62 8.37 10.06
C ASN A 49 -4.05 9.16 8.87
N ILE A 50 -4.18 10.49 8.88
CA ILE A 50 -3.53 11.39 7.92
C ILE A 50 -2.01 11.22 8.08
N GLY A 51 -1.35 10.72 7.02
CA GLY A 51 0.07 10.39 7.04
C GLY A 51 0.42 8.95 7.48
N LYS A 52 -0.51 8.18 8.07
CA LYS A 52 -0.31 6.75 8.41
C LYS A 52 -0.67 5.77 7.31
N ARG A 53 -1.18 6.24 6.15
CA ARG A 53 -1.45 5.36 5.02
C ARG A 53 -0.14 4.80 4.48
N LYS A 54 0.17 3.57 4.87
CA LYS A 54 1.33 2.83 4.38
C LYS A 54 1.15 2.59 2.88
N ILE A 55 1.95 3.29 2.07
CA ILE A 55 1.98 3.10 0.62
C ILE A 55 2.46 1.68 0.34
N LYS A 56 1.76 0.99 -0.57
CA LYS A 56 2.11 -0.33 -1.03
C LYS A 56 2.46 -0.28 -2.50
N ALA A 57 3.46 -1.07 -2.91
CA ALA A 57 3.82 -1.22 -4.30
C ALA A 57 3.57 -2.67 -4.76
N ILE A 58 3.13 -2.81 -6.01
CA ILE A 58 2.97 -4.11 -6.66
C ILE A 58 3.90 -4.15 -7.87
N ILE A 59 4.78 -5.15 -7.91
CA ILE A 59 5.63 -5.46 -9.07
C ILE A 59 5.05 -6.70 -9.75
N VAL A 60 4.63 -6.56 -11.00
CA VAL A 60 4.12 -7.69 -11.81
C VAL A 60 5.29 -8.36 -12.52
N ALA A 61 5.77 -9.45 -11.94
CA ALA A 61 6.92 -10.24 -12.39
C ALA A 61 6.50 -11.64 -12.91
N ALA A 62 5.25 -11.78 -13.34
CA ALA A 62 4.66 -13.06 -13.72
C ALA A 62 4.77 -13.41 -15.22
N GLY A 63 5.16 -12.44 -16.06
CA GLY A 63 5.11 -12.57 -17.51
C GLY A 63 6.32 -13.29 -18.12
N HIS A 64 6.06 -14.03 -19.20
CA HIS A 64 7.06 -14.58 -20.10
C HIS A 64 7.22 -13.66 -21.34
N ASP A 65 8.44 -13.18 -21.63
CA ASP A 65 8.67 -12.28 -22.79
C ASP A 65 9.25 -13.06 -23.98
N LYS A 66 8.35 -13.61 -24.80
CA LYS A 66 8.70 -14.37 -26.01
C LYS A 66 9.45 -13.54 -27.07
N ARG A 67 9.37 -12.20 -26.99
CA ARG A 67 9.98 -11.29 -27.99
C ARG A 67 11.49 -11.13 -27.80
N LEU A 68 12.03 -11.50 -26.64
CA LEU A 68 13.46 -11.51 -26.37
C LEU A 68 14.19 -12.73 -26.96
N GLY A 69 13.45 -13.67 -27.57
CA GLY A 69 13.99 -14.83 -28.26
C GLY A 69 14.78 -15.78 -27.34
N SER A 70 15.56 -16.67 -27.98
CA SER A 70 16.35 -17.75 -27.35
C SER A 70 17.50 -17.28 -26.46
N LEU A 71 17.75 -15.97 -26.36
CA LEU A 71 18.87 -15.44 -25.57
C LEU A 71 18.69 -15.72 -24.06
N ASN A 72 17.46 -15.94 -23.59
CA ASN A 72 17.16 -16.11 -22.16
C ASN A 72 15.87 -16.92 -21.88
N ASP A 73 15.59 -17.97 -22.64
CA ASP A 73 14.45 -18.89 -22.37
C ASP A 73 14.52 -19.55 -20.99
N ASN A 74 15.66 -19.42 -20.29
CA ASN A 74 15.87 -19.95 -18.95
C ASN A 74 15.70 -18.98 -17.79
N LEU A 75 15.44 -17.70 -18.06
CA LEU A 75 15.41 -16.66 -17.03
C LEU A 75 14.21 -15.73 -17.22
N PRO A 76 13.36 -15.51 -16.20
CA PRO A 76 12.29 -14.52 -16.30
C PRO A 76 12.89 -13.13 -16.52
N LYS A 77 12.24 -12.31 -17.35
CA LYS A 77 12.77 -11.00 -17.76
C LYS A 77 13.16 -10.10 -16.59
N CYS A 78 12.37 -10.14 -15.52
CA CYS A 78 12.61 -9.36 -14.31
C CYS A 78 13.95 -9.70 -13.63
N MET A 79 14.50 -10.90 -13.87
CA MET A 79 15.77 -11.38 -13.32
C MET A 79 16.96 -11.14 -14.26
N LEU A 80 16.76 -10.51 -15.42
CA LEU A 80 17.87 -10.15 -16.30
C LEU A 80 18.82 -9.18 -15.61
N ASP A 81 20.10 -9.51 -15.58
CA ASP A 81 21.16 -8.61 -15.12
C ASP A 81 21.39 -7.50 -16.16
N VAL A 82 21.30 -6.25 -15.70
CA VAL A 82 21.72 -5.08 -16.45
C VAL A 82 22.70 -4.27 -15.60
N LYS A 83 23.98 -4.39 -15.96
CA LYS A 83 25.12 -3.72 -15.32
C LYS A 83 25.31 -4.10 -13.85
N GLY A 84 25.34 -5.40 -13.56
CA GLY A 84 25.61 -5.98 -12.25
C GLY A 84 24.42 -5.96 -11.29
N LYS A 85 23.20 -5.83 -11.81
CA LYS A 85 21.96 -5.80 -11.01
C LYS A 85 20.77 -6.23 -11.85
N THR A 86 19.93 -7.08 -11.29
CA THR A 86 18.72 -7.50 -11.97
C THR A 86 17.72 -6.35 -12.11
N ILE A 87 16.84 -6.42 -13.11
CA ILE A 87 15.79 -5.42 -13.31
C ILE A 87 14.93 -5.29 -12.04
N ILE A 88 14.54 -6.41 -11.43
CA ILE A 88 13.67 -6.40 -10.24
C ILE A 88 14.36 -5.80 -9.02
N GLU A 89 15.63 -6.12 -8.76
CA GLU A 89 16.40 -5.53 -7.65
C GLU A 89 16.45 -4.01 -7.76
N ARG A 90 16.69 -3.50 -8.98
CA ARG A 90 16.71 -2.05 -9.23
C ARG A 90 15.35 -1.39 -8.95
N GLN A 91 14.24 -2.04 -9.28
CA GLN A 91 12.90 -1.54 -8.94
C GLN A 91 12.70 -1.49 -7.42
N ILE A 92 13.09 -2.55 -6.71
CA ILE A 92 12.94 -2.66 -5.26
C ILE A 92 13.77 -1.61 -4.54
N GLU A 93 15.02 -1.41 -4.94
CA GLU A 93 15.88 -0.37 -4.37
C GLU A 93 15.32 1.03 -4.59
N ASN A 94 14.79 1.32 -5.78
CA ASN A 94 14.15 2.61 -6.05
C ASN A 94 12.92 2.82 -5.18
N LEU A 95 12.06 1.80 -5.01
CA LEU A 95 10.89 1.87 -4.15
C LEU A 95 11.27 2.10 -2.68
N ARG A 96 12.25 1.34 -2.18
CA ARG A 96 12.78 1.49 -0.81
C ARG A 96 13.44 2.85 -0.61
N GLY A 97 14.17 3.35 -1.60
CA GLY A 97 14.73 4.71 -1.60
C GLY A 97 13.68 5.82 -1.48
N CYS A 98 12.45 5.54 -1.90
CA CYS A 98 11.29 6.41 -1.72
C CYS A 98 10.49 6.16 -0.42
N GLY A 99 10.97 5.28 0.47
CA GLY A 99 10.28 4.90 1.72
C GLY A 99 9.10 3.94 1.53
N ILE A 100 9.05 3.19 0.41
CA ILE A 100 7.99 2.22 0.12
C ILE A 100 8.52 0.81 0.40
N ASP A 101 8.29 0.31 1.62
CA ASP A 101 8.76 -1.01 2.06
C ASP A 101 7.71 -2.13 1.95
N ASP A 102 6.41 -1.80 1.87
CA ASP A 102 5.35 -2.80 1.69
C ASP A 102 5.24 -3.17 0.19
N ILE A 103 6.19 -3.98 -0.26
CA ILE A 103 6.32 -4.41 -1.66
C ILE A 103 5.73 -5.82 -1.83
N ILE A 104 4.84 -5.94 -2.81
CA ILE A 104 4.23 -7.19 -3.25
C ILE A 104 4.78 -7.51 -4.64
N ILE A 105 5.23 -8.75 -4.84
CA ILE A 105 5.72 -9.25 -6.13
C ILE A 105 4.77 -10.35 -6.59
N VAL A 106 4.16 -10.15 -7.75
CA VAL A 106 3.33 -11.16 -8.42
C VAL A 106 4.23 -12.01 -9.31
N LYS A 107 4.33 -13.30 -9.04
CA LYS A 107 5.14 -14.27 -9.78
C LYS A 107 4.28 -15.11 -10.72
N GLY A 108 4.92 -15.80 -11.66
CA GLY A 108 4.30 -16.65 -12.67
C GLY A 108 5.38 -17.46 -13.37
N TYR A 109 5.70 -17.12 -14.62
CA TYR A 109 6.75 -17.78 -15.39
C TYR A 109 8.08 -17.87 -14.62
N LYS A 110 8.60 -19.09 -14.45
CA LYS A 110 9.87 -19.39 -13.74
C LYS A 110 9.99 -18.72 -12.36
N GLN A 111 8.87 -18.69 -11.63
CA GLN A 111 8.74 -18.05 -10.33
C GLN A 111 9.76 -18.52 -9.28
N GLU A 112 10.23 -19.75 -9.40
CA GLU A 112 11.23 -20.37 -8.52
C GLU A 112 12.56 -19.61 -8.50
N ILE A 113 12.88 -18.90 -9.59
CA ILE A 113 14.11 -18.10 -9.71
C ILE A 113 13.97 -16.76 -8.99
N ILE A 114 12.74 -16.25 -8.83
CA ILE A 114 12.50 -14.94 -8.24
C ILE A 114 12.52 -15.08 -6.72
N ASN A 115 13.65 -14.73 -6.10
CA ASN A 115 13.80 -14.74 -4.64
C ASN A 115 14.41 -13.43 -4.11
N ILE A 116 13.53 -12.57 -3.62
CA ILE A 116 13.81 -11.25 -3.07
C ILE A 116 13.59 -11.25 -1.55
N SER A 117 14.54 -10.67 -0.81
CA SER A 117 14.40 -10.48 0.64
C SER A 117 13.35 -9.42 0.98
N ASN A 118 12.59 -9.64 2.06
CA ASN A 118 11.59 -8.69 2.59
C ASN A 118 10.55 -8.24 1.53
N ALA A 119 10.06 -9.17 0.72
CA ALA A 119 8.96 -8.97 -0.20
C ALA A 119 7.87 -10.01 0.03
N LYS A 120 6.60 -9.62 -0.17
CA LYS A 120 5.46 -10.55 -0.17
C LYS A 120 5.23 -11.08 -1.57
N TYR A 121 4.79 -12.33 -1.67
CA TYR A 121 4.57 -12.99 -2.95
C TYR A 121 3.12 -13.39 -3.16
N TYR A 122 2.66 -13.21 -4.39
CA TYR A 122 1.45 -13.84 -4.91
C TYR A 122 1.80 -14.56 -6.21
N ILE A 123 1.18 -15.71 -6.43
CA ILE A 123 1.40 -16.51 -7.62
C ILE A 123 0.21 -16.29 -8.55
N ASN A 124 0.48 -15.91 -9.80
CA ASN A 124 -0.52 -15.92 -10.85
C ASN A 124 -0.61 -17.35 -11.42
N PRO A 125 -1.71 -18.10 -11.18
CA PRO A 125 -1.84 -19.47 -11.65
C PRO A 125 -2.02 -19.59 -13.17
N GLY A 126 -2.25 -18.47 -13.88
CA GLY A 126 -2.38 -18.45 -15.34
C GLY A 126 -1.06 -18.52 -16.12
N PHE A 127 0.03 -18.93 -15.47
CA PHE A 127 1.37 -19.07 -16.05
C PHE A 127 2.04 -20.37 -15.62
#